data_AF-A0AA39PY39-F1
#
_entry.id   AF-A0AA39PY39-F1
#
_cell.length_a   1.000
_cell.length_b   1.000
_cell.length_c   1.000
_cell.angle_alpha   90.00
_cell.angle_beta   90.00
_cell.angle_gamma   90.00
#
_symmetry.space_group_name_H-M   'P 1'
#
loop_
_entity.id
_entity.type
_entity.pdbx_description
1 polymer ?
#
loop_
_entity_poly.entity_id
_entity_poly.type
_entity_poly.pdbx_seq_one_letter_code
_entity_poly.pdbx_strand_id
1 'polypeptide(L)'
;SRFWAVLIGIDAYQSNPLHGCVSDASLVKRFLMEDIGVPEHCGPLTPSHTNIINMLRSLIDNPEIGQNDNIFIYYAGHGTSYNCSEHSSMAESGCQTGSCPIQALCPIDRDTMDSDEHWIPDISHRELSVLLTQISLVKGHHITFITDCCY
;
A
#
# COMPACT_ATOMS: atom_id res chain seq x y z
N SER A 1 -24.58 2.51 1.23
CA SER A 1 -23.18 2.11 1.03
C SER A 1 -22.36 2.82 2.08
N ARG A 2 -21.56 2.09 2.86
CA ARG A 2 -20.65 2.66 3.87
C ARG A 2 -19.30 2.96 3.25
N PHE A 3 -18.50 3.73 3.98
CA PHE A 3 -17.11 4.00 3.61
C PHE A 3 -16.18 3.35 4.61
N TRP A 4 -15.12 2.75 4.08
CA TRP A 4 -14.04 2.13 4.81
C TRP A 4 -12.74 2.76 4.34
N ALA A 5 -11.85 3.10 5.25
CA ALA A 5 -10.56 3.66 4.87
C ALA A 5 -9.39 3.03 5.60
N VAL A 6 -8.29 2.91 4.85
CA VAL A 6 -6.96 2.54 5.31
C VAL A 6 -6.04 3.72 5.02
N LEU A 7 -5.45 4.29 6.06
CA LEU A 7 -4.60 5.47 5.96
C LEU A 7 -3.22 5.12 6.51
N ILE A 8 -2.19 5.27 5.67
CA ILE A 8 -0.80 4.94 6.00
C ILE A 8 0.04 6.19 5.74
N GLY A 9 0.70 6.70 6.77
CA GLY A 9 1.68 7.77 6.67
C GLY A 9 2.96 7.35 7.38
N ILE A 10 4.11 7.44 6.71
CA ILE A 10 5.38 6.95 7.25
C ILE A 10 6.43 8.07 7.16
N ASP A 11 6.87 8.56 8.31
CA ASP A 11 7.93 9.58 8.39
C ASP A 11 9.25 9.01 8.94
N ALA A 12 9.15 8.14 9.95
CA ALA A 12 10.26 7.72 10.79
C ALA A 12 11.18 6.65 10.17
N TYR A 13 11.38 6.67 8.86
CA TYR A 13 12.31 5.77 8.18
C TYR A 13 13.71 5.87 8.81
N GLN A 14 14.36 4.72 9.02
CA GLN A 14 15.71 4.67 9.57
C GLN A 14 16.72 5.44 8.70
N SER A 15 16.56 5.34 7.38
CA SER A 15 17.34 6.05 6.38
C SER A 15 16.46 7.06 5.65
N ASN A 16 16.94 8.29 5.48
CA ASN A 16 16.22 9.39 4.81
C ASN A 16 14.81 9.64 5.40
N PRO A 17 14.68 10.01 6.69
CA PRO A 17 13.39 10.27 7.30
C PRO A 17 12.62 11.38 6.56
N LEU A 18 11.31 11.26 6.54
CA LEU A 18 10.38 12.25 6.04
C LEU A 18 9.72 12.98 7.21
N HIS A 19 9.00 14.07 6.94
CA HIS A 19 8.39 14.91 7.97
C HIS A 19 6.96 15.37 7.62
N GLY A 20 6.36 14.80 6.58
CA GLY A 20 5.08 15.23 6.03
C GLY A 20 4.04 14.12 5.98
N CYS A 21 4.47 12.86 5.80
CA CYS A 21 3.59 11.77 5.45
C CYS A 21 2.58 11.43 6.57
N VAL A 22 2.99 11.52 7.83
CA VAL A 22 2.07 11.34 8.97
C VAL A 22 1.09 12.50 9.06
N SER A 23 1.54 13.73 8.79
CA SER A 23 0.69 14.91 8.72
C SER A 23 -0.34 14.79 7.59
N ASP A 24 0.09 14.37 6.40
CA ASP A 24 -0.78 14.22 5.23
C ASP A 24 -1.86 13.14 5.48
N ALA A 25 -1.47 11.97 6.00
CA ALA A 25 -2.43 10.95 6.40
C ALA A 25 -3.42 11.44 7.46
N SER A 26 -2.97 12.28 8.40
CA SER A 26 -3.84 12.88 9.42
C SER A 26 -4.81 13.92 8.84
N LEU A 27 -4.37 14.71 7.87
CA LEU A 27 -5.21 15.66 7.15
C LEU A 27 -6.27 14.94 6.30
N VAL A 28 -5.89 13.86 5.62
CA VAL A 28 -6.82 13.00 4.88
C VAL A 28 -7.82 12.34 5.83
N LYS A 29 -7.38 11.84 7.00
CA LYS A 29 -8.29 11.32 8.04
C LYS A 29 -9.33 12.38 8.42
N ARG A 30 -8.88 13.59 8.70
CA ARG A 30 -9.76 14.70 9.08
C ARG A 30 -10.75 15.05 7.96
N PHE A 31 -10.29 15.17 6.73
CA PHE A 31 -11.14 15.41 5.56
C PHE A 31 -12.23 14.33 5.40
N LEU A 32 -11.86 13.05 5.50
CA LEU A 32 -12.82 11.95 5.40
C LEU A 32 -13.87 12.01 6.52
N MET A 33 -13.47 12.36 7.74
CA MET A 33 -14.39 12.43 8.89
C MET A 33 -15.28 13.67 8.86
N GLU A 34 -14.70 14.85 8.62
CA GLU A 34 -15.37 16.15 8.77
C GLU A 34 -16.17 16.53 7.51
N ASP A 35 -15.60 16.33 6.32
CA ASP A 35 -16.20 16.78 5.05
C ASP A 35 -17.02 15.69 4.36
N ILE A 36 -16.58 14.42 4.47
CA ILE A 36 -17.25 13.27 3.82
C ILE A 36 -18.18 12.52 4.81
N GLY A 37 -17.98 12.67 6.12
CA GLY A 37 -18.80 12.02 7.14
C GLY A 37 -18.50 10.53 7.34
N VAL A 38 -17.27 10.10 7.06
CA VAL A 38 -16.86 8.71 7.21
C VAL A 38 -16.51 8.41 8.69
N PRO A 39 -17.00 7.29 9.28
CA PRO A 39 -16.66 6.93 10.66
C PRO A 39 -15.16 6.63 10.85
N GLU A 40 -14.72 6.64 12.11
CA GLU A 40 -13.30 6.53 12.47
C GLU A 40 -12.58 5.33 11.82
N HIS A 41 -11.35 5.58 11.37
CA HIS A 41 -10.55 4.66 10.57
C HIS A 41 -9.31 4.15 11.29
N CYS A 42 -8.93 2.92 10.96
CA CYS A 42 -7.74 2.25 11.49
C CYS A 42 -6.56 2.47 10.53
N GLY A 43 -5.50 3.11 11.05
CA GLY A 43 -4.15 2.93 10.52
C GLY A 43 -3.44 1.82 11.32
N PRO A 44 -2.36 1.23 10.78
CA PRO A 44 -1.59 0.25 11.53
C PRO A 44 -0.82 0.97 12.65
N LEU A 45 -0.72 0.36 13.83
CA LEU A 45 0.08 0.91 14.96
C LEU A 45 1.55 1.15 14.55
N THR A 46 2.07 0.27 13.70
CA THR A 46 3.40 0.38 13.07
C THR A 46 3.25 -0.03 11.60
N PRO A 47 3.59 0.81 10.61
CA PRO A 47 3.42 0.50 9.19
C PRO A 47 4.55 -0.37 8.64
N SER A 48 4.76 -1.54 9.27
CA SER A 48 5.65 -2.60 8.79
C SER A 48 5.09 -3.30 7.56
N HIS A 49 5.94 -3.98 6.80
CA HIS A 49 5.53 -4.79 5.65
C HIS A 49 4.33 -5.66 6.00
N THR A 50 4.49 -6.50 7.03
CA THR A 50 3.46 -7.43 7.49
C THR A 50 2.18 -6.72 7.94
N ASN A 51 2.27 -5.59 8.65
CA ASN A 51 1.07 -4.89 9.12
C ASN A 51 0.31 -4.22 7.97
N ILE A 52 1.02 -3.65 6.99
CA ILE A 52 0.38 -3.06 5.80
C ILE A 52 -0.34 -4.17 5.01
N ILE A 53 0.32 -5.29 4.74
CA ILE A 53 -0.28 -6.42 4.01
C ILE A 53 -1.47 -7.00 4.78
N ASN A 54 -1.34 -7.21 6.09
CA ASN A 54 -2.43 -7.73 6.91
C ASN A 54 -3.63 -6.78 6.97
N MET A 55 -3.39 -5.48 7.04
CA MET A 55 -4.45 -4.48 7.01
C MET A 55 -5.17 -4.45 5.67
N LEU A 56 -4.44 -4.53 4.54
CA LEU A 56 -5.07 -4.66 3.22
C LEU A 56 -5.84 -5.97 3.06
N ARG A 57 -5.32 -7.10 3.56
CA ARG A 57 -6.03 -8.39 3.58
C ARG A 57 -7.28 -8.33 4.46
N SER A 58 -7.24 -7.60 5.58
CA SER A 58 -8.42 -7.43 6.44
C SER A 58 -9.60 -6.79 5.71
N LEU A 59 -9.36 -6.00 4.64
CA LEU A 59 -10.44 -5.48 3.81
C LEU A 59 -11.19 -6.58 3.05
N ILE A 60 -10.52 -7.69 2.73
CA ILE A 60 -11.11 -8.87 2.09
C ILE A 60 -11.92 -9.66 3.12
N ASP A 61 -11.31 -9.93 4.27
CA ASP A 61 -11.83 -10.87 5.26
C ASP A 61 -12.88 -10.26 6.20
N ASN A 62 -12.94 -8.93 6.32
CA ASN A 62 -13.87 -8.26 7.24
C ASN A 62 -15.33 -8.46 6.77
N PRO A 63 -16.16 -9.19 7.53
CA PRO A 63 -17.56 -9.45 7.16
C PRO A 63 -18.43 -8.20 7.28
N GLU A 64 -17.97 -7.18 8.02
CA GLU A 64 -18.66 -5.91 8.09
C GLU A 64 -18.50 -5.11 6.80
N ILE A 65 -17.52 -5.37 5.95
CA ILE A 65 -17.41 -4.68 4.66
C ILE A 65 -18.35 -5.37 3.67
N GLY A 66 -19.43 -4.68 3.30
CA GLY A 66 -20.41 -5.19 2.35
C GLY A 66 -19.93 -5.09 0.90
N GLN A 67 -20.61 -5.81 0.01
CA GLN A 67 -20.37 -5.65 -1.42
C GLN A 67 -20.84 -4.26 -1.89
N ASN A 68 -20.02 -3.58 -2.68
CA ASN A 68 -20.19 -2.21 -3.17
C ASN A 68 -20.14 -1.11 -2.07
N ASP A 69 -19.64 -1.44 -0.87
CA ASP A 69 -19.13 -0.41 0.05
C ASP A 69 -17.92 0.30 -0.57
N ASN A 70 -17.72 1.56 -0.22
CA ASN A 70 -16.60 2.34 -0.74
C ASN A 70 -15.35 2.07 0.10
N ILE A 71 -14.27 1.68 -0.55
CA ILE A 71 -12.97 1.40 0.07
C ILE A 71 -12.00 2.48 -0.38
N PHE A 72 -11.44 3.21 0.57
CA PHE A 72 -10.46 4.27 0.34
C PHE A 72 -9.12 3.88 0.96
N ILE A 73 -8.07 3.84 0.16
CA ILE A 73 -6.71 3.51 0.61
C ILE A 73 -5.83 4.72 0.32
N TYR A 74 -5.15 5.22 1.34
CA TYR A 74 -4.19 6.30 1.22
C TYR A 74 -2.84 5.87 1.77
N TYR A 75 -1.80 6.11 1.00
CA TYR A 75 -0.42 5.88 1.39
C TYR A 75 0.38 7.16 1.17
N ALA A 76 1.14 7.59 2.18
CA ALA A 76 2.17 8.62 2.07
C ALA A 76 3.48 8.08 2.66
N GLY A 77 4.57 8.19 1.90
CA GLY A 77 5.87 7.65 2.29
C GLY A 77 6.85 7.56 1.13
N HIS A 78 7.95 6.84 1.33
CA HIS A 78 8.87 6.52 0.25
C HIS A 78 8.27 5.49 -0.71
N GLY A 79 8.43 5.74 -2.00
CA GLY A 79 8.37 4.70 -3.02
C GLY A 79 9.78 4.41 -3.52
N THR A 80 9.91 3.31 -4.26
CA THR A 80 11.16 2.94 -4.92
C THR A 80 10.88 2.21 -6.23
N SER A 81 11.92 2.02 -7.02
CA SER A 81 11.88 1.38 -8.32
C SER A 81 13.06 0.43 -8.48
N TYR A 82 12.77 -0.85 -8.71
CA TYR A 82 13.76 -1.89 -8.92
C TYR A 82 13.80 -2.27 -10.39
N ASN A 83 14.96 -2.13 -11.03
CA ASN A 83 15.13 -2.68 -12.37
C ASN A 83 15.22 -4.21 -12.30
N CYS A 84 14.49 -4.90 -13.17
CA CYS A 84 14.74 -6.32 -13.39
C CYS A 84 16.19 -6.48 -13.84
N SER A 85 16.98 -7.31 -13.14
CA SER A 85 18.23 -7.81 -13.68
C SER A 85 17.95 -8.39 -15.06
N GLU A 86 18.78 -8.09 -16.06
CA GLU A 86 18.56 -8.50 -17.44
C GLU A 86 18.10 -9.96 -17.51
N HIS A 87 16.85 -10.18 -17.92
CA HIS A 87 16.38 -11.51 -18.25
C HIS A 87 17.18 -11.95 -19.47
N SER A 88 18.29 -12.65 -19.27
CA SER A 88 18.96 -13.37 -20.33
C SER A 88 17.97 -14.41 -20.86
N SER A 89 17.37 -14.09 -22.00
CA SER A 89 16.62 -14.96 -22.89
C SER A 89 15.41 -15.72 -22.32
N MET A 90 14.23 -15.10 -22.33
CA MET A 90 12.97 -15.78 -22.71
C MET A 90 12.07 -14.72 -23.37
N ALA A 91 12.18 -14.62 -24.69
CA ALA A 91 11.27 -13.82 -25.50
C ALA A 91 9.90 -14.50 -25.50
N GLU A 92 8.93 -13.96 -24.76
CA GLU A 92 7.49 -14.18 -25.00
C GLU A 92 6.53 -13.33 -24.14
N SER A 93 7.03 -12.41 -23.29
CA SER A 93 6.19 -11.34 -22.72
C SER A 93 6.60 -10.02 -23.34
N GLY A 94 5.61 -9.21 -23.77
CA GLY A 94 5.75 -8.02 -24.61
C GLY A 94 6.50 -6.82 -24.00
N CYS A 95 7.47 -7.06 -23.13
CA CYS A 95 8.39 -6.06 -22.61
C CYS A 95 9.45 -5.77 -23.70
N GLN A 96 9.08 -4.98 -24.71
CA GLN A 96 9.95 -4.65 -25.85
C GLN A 96 11.10 -3.67 -25.51
N THR A 97 11.30 -3.35 -24.24
CA THR A 97 12.42 -2.53 -23.77
C THR A 97 13.04 -3.24 -22.57
N GLY A 98 14.36 -3.44 -22.57
CA GLY A 98 15.10 -4.24 -21.59
C GLY A 98 15.11 -3.71 -20.15
N SER A 99 14.14 -2.88 -19.75
CA SER A 99 13.90 -2.50 -18.37
C SER A 99 12.41 -2.27 -18.14
N CYS A 100 11.75 -3.21 -17.46
CA CYS A 100 10.45 -2.97 -16.84
C CYS A 100 10.68 -2.83 -15.34
N PRO A 101 10.94 -1.61 -14.84
CA PRO A 101 11.15 -1.40 -13.42
C PRO A 101 9.91 -1.82 -12.63
N ILE A 102 10.12 -2.53 -11.52
CA ILE A 102 9.10 -2.87 -10.54
C ILE A 102 9.09 -1.76 -9.51
N GLN A 103 8.02 -0.98 -9.51
CA GLN A 103 7.73 0.00 -8.47
C GLN A 103 7.31 -0.70 -7.17
N ALA A 104 7.66 -0.12 -6.03
CA ALA A 104 7.29 -0.62 -4.72
C ALA A 104 7.04 0.50 -3.72
N LEU A 105 6.20 0.23 -2.72
CA LEU A 105 6.02 1.08 -1.55
C LEU A 105 6.96 0.61 -0.44
N CYS A 106 7.53 1.54 0.30
CA CYS A 106 8.55 1.22 1.29
C CYS A 106 7.94 1.22 2.69
N PRO A 107 7.88 0.06 3.38
CA PRO A 107 7.41 -0.01 4.75
C PRO A 107 8.44 0.56 5.74
N ILE A 108 8.05 0.78 7.00
CA ILE A 108 8.94 1.35 8.02
C ILE A 108 10.13 0.44 8.36
N ASP A 109 9.95 -0.86 8.21
CA ASP A 109 10.94 -1.91 8.46
C ASP A 109 11.70 -2.32 7.19
N ARG A 110 11.63 -1.49 6.14
CA ARG A 110 12.52 -1.61 4.97
C ARG A 110 13.98 -1.70 5.41
N ASP A 111 14.80 -2.39 4.63
CA ASP A 111 16.23 -2.53 4.88
C ASP A 111 16.54 -3.07 6.29
N THR A 112 15.65 -3.91 6.82
CA THR A 112 15.88 -4.70 8.05
C THR A 112 15.67 -6.18 7.77
N MET A 113 16.09 -7.03 8.71
CA MET A 113 15.87 -8.48 8.65
C MET A 113 14.73 -8.89 9.59
N ASP A 114 13.98 -9.90 9.18
CA ASP A 114 13.00 -10.56 10.04
C ASP A 114 13.66 -11.48 11.08
N SER A 115 12.86 -12.16 11.89
CA SER A 115 13.33 -13.09 12.92
C SER A 115 14.10 -14.30 12.37
N ASP A 116 13.92 -14.60 11.09
CA ASP A 116 14.54 -15.73 10.39
C ASP A 116 15.76 -15.28 9.56
N GLU A 117 16.27 -14.06 9.81
CA GLU A 117 17.42 -13.45 9.13
C GLU A 117 17.20 -13.19 7.62
N HIS A 118 15.95 -13.10 7.17
CA HIS A 118 15.63 -12.71 5.80
C HIS A 118 15.39 -11.20 5.69
N TRP A 119 15.90 -10.59 4.62
CA TRP A 119 15.61 -9.18 4.33
C TRP A 119 14.12 -8.97 4.06
N ILE A 120 13.54 -8.00 4.76
CA ILE A 120 12.14 -7.59 4.55
C ILE A 120 12.06 -6.84 3.22
N PRO A 121 11.26 -7.33 2.25
CA PRO A 121 11.13 -6.66 0.96
C PRO A 121 10.26 -5.40 1.07
N ASP A 122 10.48 -4.46 0.16
CA ASP A 122 9.49 -3.41 -0.12
C ASP A 122 8.23 -4.03 -0.77
N ILE A 123 7.07 -3.40 -0.59
CA ILE A 123 5.79 -3.92 -1.08
C ILE A 123 5.66 -3.62 -2.57
N SER A 124 5.87 -4.63 -3.42
CA SER A 124 5.86 -4.44 -4.87
C SER A 124 4.48 -4.08 -5.44
N HIS A 125 4.46 -3.35 -6.54
CA HIS A 125 3.23 -3.07 -7.28
C HIS A 125 2.50 -4.35 -7.73
N ARG A 126 3.23 -5.46 -7.95
CA ARG A 126 2.64 -6.76 -8.26
C ARG A 126 1.84 -7.31 -7.09
N GLU A 127 2.40 -7.24 -5.88
CA GLU A 127 1.72 -7.66 -4.66
C GLU A 127 0.49 -6.79 -4.37
N LEU A 128 0.61 -5.47 -4.49
CA LEU A 128 -0.53 -4.55 -4.37
C LEU A 128 -1.62 -4.85 -5.39
N SER A 129 -1.25 -5.10 -6.65
CA SER A 129 -2.19 -5.41 -7.73
C SER A 129 -2.96 -6.70 -7.44
N VAL A 130 -2.29 -7.74 -6.92
CA VAL A 130 -2.96 -8.98 -6.48
C VAL A 130 -3.94 -8.71 -5.34
N LEU A 131 -3.53 -7.96 -4.31
CA LEU A 131 -4.40 -7.64 -3.16
C LEU A 131 -5.61 -6.81 -3.58
N LEU A 132 -5.41 -5.74 -4.35
CA LEU A 132 -6.50 -4.89 -4.83
C LEU A 132 -7.45 -5.66 -5.75
N THR A 133 -6.94 -6.56 -6.58
CA THR A 133 -7.76 -7.47 -7.39
C THR A 133 -8.61 -8.36 -6.50
N GLN A 134 -8.04 -8.98 -5.46
CA GLN A 134 -8.78 -9.82 -4.53
C GLN A 134 -9.84 -9.04 -3.75
N ILE A 135 -9.53 -7.83 -3.27
CA ILE A 135 -10.51 -6.93 -2.66
C ILE A 135 -11.65 -6.67 -3.64
N SER A 136 -11.34 -6.38 -4.91
CA SER A 136 -12.37 -6.09 -5.91
C SER A 136 -13.29 -7.27 -6.20
N LEU A 137 -12.75 -8.49 -6.20
CA LEU A 137 -13.51 -9.71 -6.44
C LEU A 137 -14.49 -10.02 -5.29
N VAL A 138 -14.09 -9.71 -4.05
CA VAL A 138 -14.88 -10.02 -2.85
C VAL A 138 -15.83 -8.87 -2.47
N LYS A 139 -15.38 -7.62 -2.59
CA LYS A 139 -16.09 -6.42 -2.10
C LYS A 139 -16.68 -5.55 -3.21
N GLY A 140 -16.34 -5.79 -4.48
CA GLY A 140 -16.75 -4.96 -5.61
C GLY A 140 -15.74 -3.86 -5.96
N HIS A 141 -16.06 -3.05 -6.97
CA HIS A 141 -15.08 -2.20 -7.65
C HIS A 141 -14.97 -0.75 -7.12
N HIS A 142 -15.65 -0.42 -6.02
CA HIS A 142 -15.62 0.93 -5.44
C HIS A 142 -14.37 1.14 -4.57
N ILE A 143 -13.19 0.99 -5.18
CA ILE A 143 -11.89 1.09 -4.51
C ILE A 143 -11.17 2.31 -5.06
N THR A 144 -10.81 3.24 -4.17
CA THR A 144 -9.95 4.38 -4.48
C THR A 144 -8.62 4.17 -3.78
N PHE A 145 -7.52 4.19 -4.53
CA PHE A 145 -6.17 4.09 -3.98
C PHE A 145 -5.36 5.31 -4.39
N ILE A 146 -4.91 6.09 -3.40
CA ILE A 146 -4.10 7.29 -3.58
C ILE A 146 -2.74 7.04 -2.95
N THR A 147 -1.68 7.35 -3.70
CA THR A 147 -0.30 7.25 -3.25
C THR A 147 0.40 8.60 -3.36
N ASP A 148 0.86 9.11 -2.23
CA ASP A 148 1.73 10.28 -2.11
C ASP A 148 3.17 9.82 -1.86
N CYS A 149 3.81 9.38 -2.94
CA CYS A 149 5.17 8.85 -2.91
C CYS A 149 5.84 9.04 -4.28
N CYS A 150 7.17 9.05 -4.29
CA CYS A 150 7.96 9.09 -5.53
C CYS A 150 8.51 7.69 -5.87
N TYR A 151 8.67 7.41 -7.17
CA TYR A 151 9.22 6.16 -7.71
C TYR A 151 10.52 6.41 -8.47
#